data_AF-A0A6V7L8D5-F1
#
_entry.id   AF-A0A6V7L8D5-F1
#
_cell.length_a   1.000
_cell.length_b   1.000
_cell.length_c   1.000
_cell.angle_alpha   90.00
_cell.angle_beta   90.00
_cell.angle_gamma   90.00
#
_symmetry.space_group_name_H-M   'P 1'
#
loop_
_entity.id
_entity.type
_entity.pdbx_description
1 polymer ?
#
loop_
_entity_poly.entity_id
_entity_poly.type
_entity_poly.pdbx_seq_one_letter_code
_entity_poly.pdbx_strand_id
1 'polypeptide(L)' 'NDEGAPLMCASEAHRWELQGLLSHHSRCSRGYPAIYSNISPVINWLHHSVPALQMSRV' A
#
# COMPACT_ATOMS: atom_id res chain seq x y z
N ASN A 1 -4.86 -3.65 16.69
CA ASN A 1 -3.80 -2.76 16.16
C ASN A 1 -3.75 -3.08 14.69
N ASP A 2 -3.93 -2.07 13.86
CA ASP A 2 -4.15 -2.25 12.43
C ASP A 2 -2.85 -2.01 11.64
N GLU A 3 -1.69 -2.07 12.33
CA GLU A 3 -0.37 -2.08 11.69
C GLU A 3 -0.33 -3.11 10.56
N GLY A 4 0.14 -2.67 9.39
CA GLY A 4 0.13 -3.44 8.15
C GLY A 4 -1.16 -3.38 7.35
N ALA A 5 -2.23 -2.75 7.83
CA ALA A 5 -3.49 -2.63 7.09
C ALA A 5 -3.31 -1.85 5.77
N PRO A 6 -4.00 -2.23 4.70
CA PRO A 6 -3.81 -1.63 3.39
C PRO A 6 -4.44 -0.23 3.29
N LEU A 7 -3.69 0.70 2.72
CA LEU A 7 -4.21 1.95 2.15
C LEU A 7 -4.59 1.69 0.70
N MET A 8 -5.89 1.59 0.43
CA MET A 8 -6.44 1.39 -0.91
C MET A 8 -6.96 2.72 -1.46
N CYS A 9 -6.59 3.04 -2.70
CA CYS A 9 -7.09 4.21 -3.41
C CYS A 9 -7.76 3.78 -4.72
N ALA A 10 -8.85 4.45 -5.09
CA ALA A 10 -9.42 4.29 -6.42
C ALA A 10 -8.59 5.11 -7.42
N SER A 11 -8.10 4.46 -8.48
CA SER A 11 -7.45 5.16 -9.59
C SER A 11 -8.47 5.84 -10.51
N GLU A 12 -7.99 6.70 -11.41
CA GLU A 12 -8.82 7.34 -12.45
C GLU A 12 -9.61 6.32 -13.30
N ALA A 13 -9.05 5.11 -13.45
CA ALA A 13 -9.69 3.99 -14.14
C ALA A 13 -10.68 3.21 -13.25
N HIS A 14 -11.07 3.73 -12.09
CA HIS A 14 -11.98 3.13 -11.12
C HIS A 14 -11.52 1.74 -10.61
N ARG A 15 -10.20 1.51 -10.58
CA ARG A 15 -9.62 0.29 -9.98
C ARG A 15 -9.09 0.62 -8.60
N TRP A 16 -9.29 -0.31 -7.68
CA TRP A 16 -8.68 -0.23 -6.35
C TRP A 16 -7.22 -0.65 -6.42
N GLU A 17 -6.34 0.25 -6.00
CA GLU A 17 -4.89 0.06 -6.02
C GLU A 17 -4.32 0.22 -4.62
N LEU A 18 -3.42 -0.69 -4.24
CA LEU A 18 -2.68 -0.61 -2.99
C LEU A 18 -1.63 0.50 -3.10
N GLN A 19 -1.69 1.49 -2.20
CA GLN A 19 -0.74 2.60 -2.17
C GLN A 19 0.26 2.50 -1.01
N GLY A 20 -0.13 1.84 0.07
CA GLY A 20 0.74 1.66 1.22
C GLY A 20 0.15 0.78 2.30
N LEU A 21 0.93 0.61 3.37
CA LEU A 21 0.57 -0.18 4.54
C LEU A 21 0.65 0.70 5.79
N LEU A 22 -0.31 0.58 6.70
CA LEU A 22 -0.34 1.38 7.93
C LEU A 22 0.91 1.07 8.75
N SER A 23 1.77 2.06 8.99
CA SER A 23 3.01 1.87 9.76
C SER A 23 2.91 2.48 11.15
N HIS A 24 2.25 3.63 11.26
CA HIS A 24 2.02 4.26 12.54
C HIS A 24 0.72 5.06 12.53
N HIS A 25 -0.04 4.93 13.60
CA HIS A 25 -1.09 5.87 13.93
C HIS A 25 -0.99 6.22 15.41
N SER A 26 -1.41 7.44 15.74
CA SER A 26 -1.61 7.83 17.13
C SER A 26 -3.12 7.77 17.43
N ARG A 27 -3.79 8.92 17.40
CA ARG A 27 -5.22 9.07 17.62
C ARG A 27 -5.94 9.29 16.29
N CYS A 28 -7.13 8.70 16.17
CA CYS A 28 -8.04 8.94 15.05
C CYS A 28 -8.64 10.36 15.16
N SER A 29 -7.86 11.39 14.81
CA SER A 29 -8.26 12.79 14.97
C SER A 29 -7.70 13.67 13.85
N ARG A 30 -8.40 14.76 13.56
CA ARG A 30 -7.94 15.74 12.57
C ARG A 30 -6.62 16.37 13.05
N GLY A 31 -5.68 16.55 12.12
CA GLY A 31 -4.36 17.14 12.41
C GLY A 31 -3.27 16.12 12.78
N TYR A 32 -3.62 14.85 12.99
CA TYR A 32 -2.67 13.77 13.25
C TYR A 32 -2.85 12.67 12.20
N PRO A 33 -2.29 12.84 10.99
CA PRO A 33 -2.46 11.86 9.94
C PRO A 33 -1.82 10.53 10.34
N ALA A 34 -2.45 9.43 9.94
CA ALA A 34 -1.80 8.13 9.96
C ALA A 34 -0.65 8.13 8.95
N ILE A 35 0.45 7.47 9.33
CA ILE A 35 1.65 7.31 8.51
C ILE A 35 1.58 5.94 7.86
N TYR A 36 1.79 5.91 6.55
CA TYR A 36 1.79 4.69 5.75
C TYR A 36 3.15 4.50 5.09
N SER A 37 3.61 3.27 5.02
CA SER A 37 4.76 2.90 4.20
C SER A 37 4.34 2.91 2.73
N ASN A 38 5.00 3.74 1.90
CA ASN A 38 4.76 3.79 0.46
C ASN A 38 5.15 2.45 -0.19
N ILE A 39 4.24 1.85 -0.97
CA ILE A 39 4.50 0.57 -1.64
C ILE A 39 5.40 0.70 -2.88
N SER A 40 5.41 1.87 -3.52
CA SER A 40 6.06 2.10 -4.82
C SER A 40 7.53 1.68 -4.85
N PRO A 41 8.37 2.03 -3.84
CA PRO A 41 9.80 1.66 -3.85
C PRO A 41 10.04 0.15 -3.76
N VAL A 42 9.09 -0.63 -3.24
CA VAL A 42 9.25 -2.07 -3.00
C VAL A 42 8.58 -2.94 -4.07
N ILE A 43 7.91 -2.34 -5.07
CA ILE A 43 7.23 -3.08 -6.15
C ILE A 43 8.17 -4.06 -6.85
N ASN A 44 9.39 -3.62 -7.19
CA ASN A 44 10.37 -4.51 -7.83
C ASN A 44 10.70 -5.69 -6.93
N TRP A 45 10.97 -5.46 -5.65
CA TRP A 45 11.24 -6.54 -4.70
C TRP A 45 10.05 -7.51 -4.60
N LEU A 46 8.81 -7.01 -4.56
CA LEU A 46 7.61 -7.83 -4.55
C LEU A 46 7.51 -8.73 -5.79
N HIS A 47 7.75 -8.19 -6.99
CA HIS A 47 7.76 -9.00 -8.21
C HIS A 47 8.86 -10.08 -8.19
N HIS A 48 10.03 -9.79 -7.60
CA HIS A 48 11.09 -10.80 -7.48
C HIS A 48 10.76 -11.86 -6.43
N SER A 49 10.15 -11.47 -5.31
CA SER A 49 9.95 -12.34 -4.14
C SER A 49 8.62 -13.10 -4.15
N VAL A 50 7.62 -12.66 -4.91
CA VAL A 50 6.31 -13.28 -4.98
C VAL A 50 6.10 -13.86 -6.37
N PRO A 51 6.29 -15.19 -6.57
CA PRO A 51 6.20 -15.82 -7.89
C PRO A 51 4.87 -15.57 -8.62
N ALA A 52 3.76 -15.47 -7.87
CA ALA A 52 2.45 -15.16 -8.42
C ALA A 52 2.37 -13.78 -9.09
N LEU A 53 3.26 -12.84 -8.74
CA LEU A 53 3.33 -11.50 -9.33
C LEU A 53 4.32 -11.41 -10.49
N GLN A 54 5.03 -12.50 -10.85
CA GLN A 54 5.99 -12.51 -11.95
C GLN A 54 5.32 -12.53 -13.34
N MET A 55 4.01 -12.81 -13.40
CA MET A 55 3.26 -13.03 -14.65
C MET A 55 2.43 -11.83 -15.12
N SER A 56 2.85 -10.61 -14.79
CA SER A 56 2.21 -9.39 -15.28
C SER A 56 3.26 -8.44 -15.83
N ARG A 57 4.04 -8.93 -16.80
CA ARG A 57 4.71 -8.10 -17.79
C ARG A 57 3.86 -8.22 -19.06
N VAL A 58 2.96 -7.26 -19.27
CA VAL A 58 2.42 -6.98 -20.61
C VAL A 58 3.57 -6.45 -21.47
#